data_AF-A0A1H8HLW2-F1
#
_entry.id   AF-A0A1H8HLW2-F1
#
_cell.length_a   1.000
_cell.length_b   1.000
_cell.length_c   1.000
_cell.angle_alpha   90.00
_cell.angle_beta   90.00
_cell.angle_gamma   90.00
#
_symmetry.space_group_name_H-M   'P 1'
#
loop_
_entity.id
_entity.type
_entity.pdbx_description
1 polymer ?
#
loop_
_entity_poly.entity_id
_entity_poly.type
_entity_poly.pdbx_seq_one_letter_code
_entity_poly.pdbx_strand_id
1 'polypeptide(L)'
;MEAQISRPVNEYKTAFMLFTDTVEDEVRFRTDGIVLAQLQGTTFRISHYNDLIWEIKTYFKNDYSLIYTDTPFELWAILYDEHPEINQENLIIDIYKAWKLYWEQRGPKFVSENTMQFSKQQSWEEFSKLVVQIQSGPGNIIENAIEISDFNLIPILALALRMQFKDENDFYKSCIDIMTEELYEVFGIDGEFDEIEMEIDGEIQRYFIYIPECDFNDNLLLLE
;
A
#
# COMPACT_ATOMS: atom_id res chain seq x y z
N MET A 1 11.18 7.21 -6.36
CA MET A 1 10.08 7.58 -5.45
C MET A 1 10.69 8.47 -4.38
N GLU A 2 10.31 9.74 -4.27
CA GLU A 2 10.85 10.63 -3.23
C GLU A 2 10.11 10.34 -1.92
N ALA A 3 10.58 9.37 -1.14
CA ALA A 3 10.00 9.09 0.17
C ALA A 3 10.04 10.35 1.06
N GLN A 4 8.96 10.56 1.84
CA GLN A 4 8.82 11.74 2.69
C GLN A 4 8.98 11.35 4.16
N ILE A 5 9.98 11.91 4.83
CA ILE A 5 10.13 11.84 6.28
C ILE A 5 9.18 12.87 6.91
N SER A 6 8.17 12.41 7.64
CA SER A 6 7.13 13.28 8.23
C SER A 6 7.51 13.86 9.59
N ARG A 7 8.52 13.30 10.27
CA ARG A 7 8.95 13.70 11.61
C ARG A 7 10.44 14.09 11.67
N PRO A 8 10.91 14.77 12.73
CA PRO A 8 12.34 14.96 12.97
C PRO A 8 13.10 13.63 13.05
N VAL A 9 14.26 13.53 12.38
CA VAL A 9 15.09 12.30 12.33
C VAL A 9 15.43 11.75 13.72
N ASN A 10 15.61 12.61 14.72
CA ASN A 10 15.91 12.19 16.10
C ASN A 10 14.79 11.35 16.73
N GLU A 11 13.53 11.53 16.33
CA GLU A 11 12.43 10.73 16.85
C GLU A 11 12.51 9.29 16.32
N TYR A 12 12.81 9.10 15.02
CA TYR A 12 13.05 7.78 14.43
C TYR A 12 14.24 7.06 15.06
N LYS A 13 15.33 7.79 15.31
CA LYS A 13 16.50 7.25 16.01
C LYS A 13 16.11 6.75 17.40
N THR A 14 15.35 7.56 18.14
CA THR A 14 14.88 7.21 19.49
C THR A 14 13.98 5.98 19.45
N ALA A 15 13.04 5.89 18.50
CA ALA A 15 12.19 4.71 18.30
C ALA A 15 13.03 3.44 18.09
N PHE A 16 14.07 3.52 17.24
CA PHE A 16 14.94 2.38 16.98
C PHE A 16 15.83 1.99 18.17
N MET A 17 16.28 2.96 18.97
CA MET A 17 17.01 2.67 20.21
C MET A 17 16.11 1.97 21.23
N LEU A 18 14.83 2.35 21.33
CA LEU A 18 13.84 1.68 22.18
C LEU A 18 13.58 0.25 21.72
N PHE A 19 13.48 0.02 20.41
CA PHE A 19 13.31 -1.31 19.83
C PHE A 19 14.51 -2.25 20.13
N THR A 20 15.73 -1.75 19.98
CA THR A 20 16.95 -2.57 20.09
C THR A 20 17.57 -2.64 21.48
N ASP A 21 17.09 -1.84 22.45
CA ASP A 21 17.74 -1.61 23.75
C ASP A 21 19.26 -1.31 23.62
N THR A 22 19.62 -0.57 22.57
CA THR A 22 21.01 -0.27 22.18
C THR A 22 21.29 1.24 22.29
N VAL A 23 22.57 1.63 22.41
CA VAL A 23 23.01 3.03 22.43
C VAL A 23 23.36 3.54 21.03
N GLU A 24 23.11 4.84 20.77
CA GLU A 24 23.20 5.43 19.43
C GLU A 24 24.57 5.23 18.75
N ASP A 25 25.66 5.24 19.51
CA ASP A 25 27.03 5.10 18.99
C ASP A 25 27.30 3.75 18.30
N GLU A 26 26.46 2.75 18.54
CA GLU A 26 26.57 1.41 17.93
C GLU A 26 25.80 1.28 16.60
N VAL A 27 25.03 2.31 16.22
CA VAL A 27 24.11 2.28 15.09
C VAL A 27 24.46 3.34 14.06
N ARG A 28 24.50 2.94 12.79
CA ARG A 28 24.68 3.89 11.68
C ARG A 28 23.33 4.22 11.07
N PHE A 29 22.99 5.51 11.04
CA PHE A 29 21.76 5.99 10.41
C PHE A 29 22.02 6.60 9.04
N ARG A 30 21.13 6.32 8.08
CA ARG A 30 21.08 6.96 6.76
C ARG A 30 19.68 7.52 6.52
N THR A 31 19.61 8.72 5.93
CA THR A 31 18.36 9.41 5.63
C THR A 31 18.35 9.89 4.18
N ASP A 32 17.73 9.11 3.30
CA ASP A 32 17.59 9.44 1.87
C ASP A 32 16.11 9.31 1.48
N GLY A 33 15.27 10.16 2.07
CA GLY A 33 13.80 10.10 1.96
C GLY A 33 13.13 9.04 2.85
N ILE A 34 13.85 7.98 3.22
CA ILE A 34 13.51 7.00 4.26
C ILE A 34 14.55 7.04 5.37
N VAL A 35 14.19 6.57 6.57
CA VAL A 35 15.15 6.39 7.67
C VAL A 35 15.57 4.93 7.75
N LEU A 36 16.88 4.70 7.62
CA LEU A 36 17.48 3.38 7.74
C LEU A 36 18.48 3.37 8.90
N ALA A 37 18.48 2.27 9.66
CA ALA A 37 19.44 2.02 10.73
C ALA A 37 20.21 0.74 10.45
N GLN A 38 21.53 0.78 10.59
CA GLN A 38 22.38 -0.38 10.44
C GLN A 38 22.97 -0.76 11.80
N LEU A 39 22.70 -1.99 12.25
CA LEU A 39 23.18 -2.57 13.50
C LEU A 39 23.68 -4.00 13.23
N GLN A 40 24.93 -4.27 13.63
CA GLN A 40 25.55 -5.62 13.54
C GLN A 40 25.51 -6.27 12.14
N GLY A 41 25.53 -5.47 11.07
CA GLY A 41 25.47 -5.94 9.69
C GLY A 41 24.09 -5.72 9.07
N THR A 42 23.01 -5.92 9.84
CA THR A 42 21.63 -5.83 9.37
C THR A 42 21.16 -4.39 9.17
N THR A 43 20.47 -4.14 8.06
CA THR A 43 19.83 -2.84 7.78
C THR A 43 18.32 -2.89 8.04
N PHE A 44 17.86 -2.08 8.99
CA PHE A 44 16.46 -1.91 9.36
C PHE A 44 15.88 -0.67 8.69
N ARG A 45 14.61 -0.72 8.30
CA ARG A 45 13.85 0.47 7.87
C ARG A 45 12.94 0.93 9.00
N ILE A 46 12.94 2.23 9.28
CA ILE A 46 12.14 2.85 10.33
C ILE A 46 11.15 3.79 9.66
N SER A 47 9.86 3.59 9.89
CA SER A 47 8.80 4.43 9.33
C SER A 47 7.88 4.92 10.42
N HIS A 48 7.52 6.21 10.41
CA HIS A 48 6.43 6.72 11.22
C HIS A 48 5.11 6.39 10.52
N TYR A 49 4.01 6.25 11.26
CA TYR A 49 2.67 5.97 10.70
C TYR A 49 2.29 6.88 9.52
N ASN A 50 2.56 8.19 9.64
CA ASN A 50 2.28 9.14 8.57
C ASN A 50 3.16 8.94 7.31
N ASP A 51 4.35 8.37 7.45
CA ASP A 51 5.20 8.04 6.30
C ASP A 51 4.57 6.90 5.51
N LEU A 52 4.02 5.90 6.19
CA LEU A 52 3.34 4.78 5.55
C LEU A 52 2.04 5.22 4.86
N ILE A 53 1.25 6.13 5.46
CA ILE A 53 0.11 6.77 4.79
C ILE A 53 0.56 7.44 3.49
N TRP A 54 1.68 8.16 3.53
CA TRP A 54 2.21 8.84 2.36
C TRP A 54 2.63 7.85 1.26
N GLU A 55 3.22 6.72 1.66
CA GLU A 55 3.61 5.65 0.75
C GLU A 55 2.40 5.04 0.03
N ILE A 56 1.33 4.67 0.75
CA ILE A 56 0.10 4.20 0.10
C ILE A 56 -0.48 5.25 -0.82
N LYS A 57 -0.56 6.52 -0.38
CA LYS A 57 -1.04 7.63 -1.21
C LYS A 57 -0.30 7.73 -2.54
N THR A 58 0.99 7.39 -2.55
CA THR A 58 1.84 7.45 -3.72
C THR A 58 1.46 6.40 -4.76
N TYR A 59 1.03 5.21 -4.33
CA TYR A 59 0.54 4.16 -5.23
C TYR A 59 -0.70 4.60 -6.03
N PHE A 60 -1.59 5.36 -5.40
CA PHE A 60 -2.80 5.93 -6.05
C PHE A 60 -2.53 7.19 -6.88
N LYS A 61 -1.35 7.81 -6.78
CA LYS A 61 -1.04 9.05 -7.54
C LYS A 61 -0.17 8.78 -8.76
N ASN A 62 0.87 7.98 -8.59
CA ASN A 62 1.95 7.91 -9.56
C ASN A 62 1.82 6.69 -10.46
N ASP A 63 1.44 5.54 -9.92
CA ASP A 63 1.26 4.34 -10.73
C ASP A 63 0.34 3.32 -10.09
N TYR A 64 -0.87 3.20 -10.64
CA TYR A 64 -1.88 2.25 -10.19
C TYR A 64 -1.46 0.78 -10.34
N SER A 65 -0.42 0.49 -11.13
CA SER A 65 0.19 -0.86 -11.12
C SER A 65 0.69 -1.24 -9.74
N LEU A 66 1.21 -0.27 -8.98
CA LEU A 66 1.81 -0.50 -7.66
C LEU A 66 0.77 -0.97 -6.65
N ILE A 67 -0.51 -0.61 -6.84
CA ILE A 67 -1.59 -1.18 -6.02
C ILE A 67 -1.65 -2.70 -6.20
N TYR A 68 -1.49 -3.20 -7.42
CA TYR A 68 -1.52 -4.64 -7.68
C TYR A 68 -0.24 -5.36 -7.21
N THR A 69 0.94 -4.72 -7.32
CA THR A 69 2.22 -5.38 -7.01
C THR A 69 2.71 -5.19 -5.58
N ASP A 70 2.32 -4.10 -4.92
CA ASP A 70 2.94 -3.65 -3.66
C ASP A 70 1.95 -3.67 -2.49
N THR A 71 0.71 -4.11 -2.69
CA THR A 71 -0.27 -4.28 -1.60
C THR A 71 -0.91 -5.67 -1.64
N PRO A 72 -1.14 -6.30 -0.47
CA PRO A 72 -1.80 -7.60 -0.40
C PRO A 72 -3.24 -7.51 -0.90
N PHE A 73 -3.73 -8.56 -1.57
CA PHE A 73 -5.11 -8.56 -2.09
C PHE A 73 -6.15 -8.60 -0.97
N GLU A 74 -5.79 -9.26 0.13
CA GLU A 74 -6.58 -9.40 1.36
C GLU A 74 -6.97 -8.05 1.95
N LEU A 75 -6.12 -7.02 1.80
CA LEU A 75 -6.42 -5.66 2.24
C LEU A 75 -7.76 -5.17 1.67
N TRP A 76 -8.00 -5.41 0.39
CA TRP A 76 -9.21 -4.95 -0.30
C TRP A 76 -10.45 -5.73 0.15
N ALA A 77 -10.28 -6.99 0.53
CA ALA A 77 -11.37 -7.82 1.04
C ALA A 77 -11.78 -7.36 2.44
N ILE A 78 -10.82 -7.15 3.34
CA ILE A 78 -11.07 -6.64 4.68
C ILE A 78 -11.72 -5.25 4.62
N LEU A 79 -11.16 -4.32 3.83
CA LEU A 79 -11.76 -3.00 3.62
C LEU A 79 -13.19 -3.05 3.08
N TYR A 80 -13.50 -4.00 2.20
CA TYR A 80 -14.86 -4.14 1.69
C TYR A 80 -15.81 -4.65 2.78
N ASP A 81 -15.38 -5.62 3.57
CA ASP A 81 -16.18 -6.22 4.64
C ASP A 81 -16.43 -5.27 5.83
N GLU A 82 -15.47 -4.39 6.14
CA GLU A 82 -15.60 -3.36 7.18
C GLU A 82 -16.55 -2.20 6.81
N HIS A 83 -16.95 -2.10 5.54
CA HIS A 83 -17.83 -1.05 5.01
C HIS A 83 -19.18 -1.60 4.52
N PRO A 84 -20.04 -2.13 5.43
CA PRO A 84 -21.29 -2.79 5.08
C PRO A 84 -22.34 -1.87 4.45
N GLU A 85 -22.14 -0.55 4.51
CA GLU A 85 -22.98 0.44 3.82
C GLU A 85 -22.88 0.39 2.28
N ILE A 86 -21.91 -0.34 1.74
CA ILE A 86 -21.71 -0.48 0.29
C ILE A 86 -22.80 -1.40 -0.31
N ASN A 87 -23.79 -0.79 -0.96
CA ASN A 87 -24.81 -1.51 -1.75
C ASN A 87 -24.20 -2.02 -3.08
N GLN A 88 -24.50 -3.26 -3.46
CA GLN A 88 -24.11 -3.89 -4.74
C GLN A 88 -24.40 -3.04 -6.00
N GLU A 89 -25.55 -2.38 -6.09
CA GLU A 89 -25.87 -1.54 -7.26
C GLU A 89 -24.96 -0.30 -7.35
N ASN A 90 -24.66 0.32 -6.19
CA ASN A 90 -23.72 1.43 -6.12
C ASN A 90 -22.30 0.95 -6.43
N LEU A 91 -21.92 -0.22 -5.93
CA LEU A 91 -20.62 -0.83 -6.16
C LEU A 91 -20.34 -1.03 -7.67
N ILE A 92 -21.29 -1.56 -8.45
CA ILE A 92 -21.12 -1.69 -9.91
C ILE A 92 -20.90 -0.32 -10.57
N ILE A 93 -21.67 0.70 -10.17
CA ILE A 93 -21.53 2.07 -10.69
C ILE A 93 -20.16 2.64 -10.33
N ASP A 94 -19.67 2.40 -9.13
CA ASP A 94 -18.42 2.95 -8.65
C ASP A 94 -17.20 2.24 -9.24
N ILE A 95 -17.28 0.93 -9.48
CA ILE A 95 -16.29 0.19 -10.27
C ILE A 95 -16.23 0.72 -11.70
N TYR A 96 -17.38 1.02 -12.32
CA TYR A 96 -17.40 1.61 -13.66
C TYR A 96 -16.71 2.99 -13.69
N LYS A 97 -16.99 3.85 -12.69
CA LYS A 97 -16.32 5.15 -12.57
C LYS A 97 -14.81 4.99 -12.35
N ALA A 98 -14.42 4.06 -11.48
CA ALA A 98 -13.02 3.73 -11.22
C ALA A 98 -12.30 3.20 -12.47
N TRP A 99 -12.93 2.31 -13.24
CA TRP A 99 -12.39 1.80 -14.51
C TRP A 99 -12.13 2.95 -15.48
N LYS A 100 -13.09 3.89 -15.60
CA LYS A 100 -12.93 5.06 -16.46
C LYS A 100 -11.75 5.92 -16.00
N LEU A 101 -11.67 6.22 -14.70
CA LEU A 101 -10.59 7.02 -14.11
C LEU A 101 -9.22 6.36 -14.31
N TYR A 102 -9.12 5.05 -14.08
CA TYR A 102 -7.91 4.27 -14.29
C TYR A 102 -7.39 4.42 -15.73
N TRP A 103 -8.26 4.27 -16.73
CA TRP A 103 -7.85 4.40 -18.13
C TRP A 103 -7.57 5.83 -18.57
N GLU A 104 -8.22 6.84 -17.99
CA GLU A 104 -7.87 8.25 -18.22
C GLU A 104 -6.44 8.57 -17.76
N GLN A 105 -5.97 7.93 -16.68
CA GLN A 105 -4.65 8.15 -16.12
C GLN A 105 -3.57 7.22 -16.69
N ARG A 106 -3.92 5.96 -16.96
CA ARG A 106 -2.98 4.95 -17.49
C ARG A 106 -2.80 5.05 -18.99
N GLY A 107 -3.84 5.45 -19.74
CA GLY A 107 -3.81 5.57 -21.20
C GLY A 107 -2.61 6.36 -21.74
N PRO A 108 -2.32 7.58 -21.22
CA PRO A 108 -1.17 8.38 -21.66
C PRO A 108 0.20 7.72 -21.46
N LYS A 109 0.31 6.67 -20.64
CA LYS A 109 1.58 5.95 -20.39
C LYS A 109 1.92 4.94 -21.49
N PHE A 110 0.98 4.59 -22.36
CA PHE A 110 1.22 3.65 -23.45
C PHE A 110 1.95 4.31 -24.61
N VAL A 111 3.01 3.65 -25.11
CA VAL A 111 3.74 4.09 -26.31
C VAL A 111 2.93 3.83 -27.59
N SER A 112 2.09 2.79 -27.60
CA SER A 112 1.31 2.35 -28.75
C SER A 112 -0.19 2.48 -28.46
N GLU A 113 -0.87 3.31 -29.26
CA GLU A 113 -2.32 3.48 -29.20
C GLU A 113 -3.06 2.16 -29.41
N ASN A 114 -2.62 1.32 -30.36
CA ASN A 114 -3.23 0.02 -30.61
C ASN A 114 -3.14 -0.90 -29.38
N THR A 115 -2.00 -0.88 -28.68
CA THR A 115 -1.78 -1.68 -27.47
C THR A 115 -2.67 -1.16 -26.33
N MET A 116 -2.81 0.16 -26.21
CA MET A 116 -3.71 0.77 -25.24
C MET A 116 -5.17 0.36 -25.49
N GLN A 117 -5.66 0.52 -26.73
CA GLN A 117 -7.05 0.18 -27.09
C GLN A 117 -7.34 -1.31 -26.88
N PHE A 118 -6.40 -2.20 -27.25
CA PHE A 118 -6.52 -3.63 -26.99
C PHE A 118 -6.61 -3.94 -25.49
N SER A 119 -5.69 -3.39 -24.68
CA SER A 119 -5.66 -3.61 -23.23
C SER A 119 -6.92 -3.06 -22.55
N LYS A 120 -7.40 -1.90 -23.02
CA LYS A 120 -8.64 -1.28 -22.55
C LYS A 120 -9.85 -2.14 -22.87
N GLN A 121 -9.96 -2.66 -24.09
CA GLN A 121 -11.02 -3.56 -24.49
C GLN A 121 -11.01 -4.85 -23.65
N GLN A 122 -9.84 -5.45 -23.44
CA GLN A 122 -9.71 -6.64 -22.60
C GLN A 122 -10.20 -6.37 -21.16
N SER A 123 -9.75 -5.27 -20.55
CA SER A 123 -10.21 -4.89 -19.20
C SER A 123 -11.71 -4.63 -19.11
N TRP A 124 -12.34 -4.18 -20.20
CA TRP A 124 -13.78 -3.99 -20.27
C TRP A 124 -14.53 -5.33 -20.30
N GLU A 125 -13.99 -6.31 -21.01
CA GLU A 125 -14.53 -7.68 -21.03
C GLU A 125 -14.40 -8.34 -19.66
N GLU A 126 -13.27 -8.14 -18.98
CA GLU A 126 -13.04 -8.59 -17.60
C GLU A 126 -14.01 -7.93 -16.62
N PHE A 127 -14.19 -6.60 -16.69
CA PHE A 127 -15.19 -5.89 -15.91
C PHE A 127 -16.61 -6.41 -16.17
N SER A 128 -16.97 -6.67 -17.42
CA SER A 128 -18.29 -7.22 -17.77
C SER A 128 -18.53 -8.59 -17.14
N LYS A 129 -17.50 -9.45 -17.07
CA LYS A 129 -17.58 -10.74 -16.37
C LYS A 129 -17.78 -10.55 -14.86
N LEU A 130 -17.06 -9.60 -14.25
CA LEU A 130 -17.18 -9.30 -12.83
C LEU A 130 -18.59 -8.80 -12.49
N VAL A 131 -19.18 -7.92 -13.31
CA VAL A 131 -20.57 -7.45 -13.14
C VAL A 131 -21.56 -8.61 -13.17
N VAL A 132 -21.39 -9.56 -14.09
CA VAL A 132 -22.26 -10.75 -14.15
C VAL A 132 -22.14 -11.56 -12.85
N GLN A 133 -20.93 -11.76 -12.32
CA GLN A 133 -20.74 -12.47 -11.05
C GLN A 133 -21.39 -11.74 -9.87
N ILE A 134 -21.19 -10.42 -9.73
CA ILE A 134 -21.82 -9.61 -8.67
C ILE A 134 -23.35 -9.72 -8.72
N GLN A 135 -23.93 -9.71 -9.92
CA GLN A 135 -25.38 -9.83 -10.12
C GLN A 135 -25.92 -11.25 -9.89
N SER A 136 -25.06 -12.27 -9.99
CA SER A 136 -25.46 -13.68 -9.88
C SER A 136 -25.66 -14.16 -8.45
N GLY A 137 -25.17 -13.42 -7.46
CA GLY A 137 -25.38 -13.71 -6.04
C GLY A 137 -24.40 -13.00 -5.11
N PRO A 138 -24.59 -13.11 -3.79
CA PRO A 138 -23.62 -12.64 -2.82
C PRO A 138 -22.36 -13.51 -2.89
N GLY A 139 -21.21 -12.86 -3.05
CA GLY A 139 -19.89 -13.47 -3.06
C GLY A 139 -18.84 -12.39 -2.81
N ASN A 140 -17.64 -12.80 -2.40
CA ASN A 140 -16.52 -11.89 -2.21
C ASN A 140 -16.11 -11.31 -3.57
N ILE A 141 -16.34 -10.01 -3.76
CA ILE A 141 -16.05 -9.34 -5.03
C ILE A 141 -14.55 -9.33 -5.36
N ILE A 142 -13.69 -9.34 -4.34
CA ILE A 142 -12.24 -9.35 -4.50
C ILE A 142 -11.79 -10.72 -5.03
N GLU A 143 -12.23 -11.82 -4.42
CA GLU A 143 -11.93 -13.18 -4.90
C GLU A 143 -12.37 -13.39 -6.35
N ASN A 144 -13.61 -12.99 -6.65
CA ASN A 144 -14.16 -13.01 -8.01
C ASN A 144 -13.29 -12.24 -9.01
N ALA A 145 -12.76 -11.09 -8.60
CA ALA A 145 -11.89 -10.28 -9.44
C ALA A 145 -10.51 -10.92 -9.66
N ILE A 146 -9.93 -11.55 -8.63
CA ILE A 146 -8.68 -12.31 -8.74
C ILE A 146 -8.82 -13.45 -9.74
N GLU A 147 -9.93 -14.20 -9.68
CA GLU A 147 -10.21 -15.30 -10.62
C GLU A 147 -10.31 -14.84 -12.07
N ILE A 148 -10.79 -13.62 -12.32
CA ILE A 148 -10.95 -13.07 -13.67
C ILE A 148 -9.65 -12.43 -14.16
N SER A 149 -9.13 -11.44 -13.41
CA SER A 149 -7.89 -10.72 -13.71
C SER A 149 -7.51 -9.85 -12.52
N ASP A 150 -6.58 -10.34 -11.72
CA ASP A 150 -5.98 -9.63 -10.62
C ASP A 150 -5.28 -8.32 -11.08
N PHE A 151 -4.50 -8.38 -12.16
CA PHE A 151 -3.73 -7.26 -12.71
C PHE A 151 -4.58 -6.05 -13.12
N ASN A 152 -5.76 -6.28 -13.72
CA ASN A 152 -6.61 -5.19 -14.20
C ASN A 152 -7.69 -4.82 -13.19
N LEU A 153 -8.31 -5.80 -12.52
CA LEU A 153 -9.49 -5.54 -11.70
C LEU A 153 -9.14 -5.07 -10.29
N ILE A 154 -8.04 -5.53 -9.69
CA ILE A 154 -7.65 -5.12 -8.33
C ILE A 154 -7.38 -3.61 -8.25
N PRO A 155 -6.56 -3.00 -9.13
CA PRO A 155 -6.36 -1.55 -9.08
C PRO A 155 -7.66 -0.75 -9.23
N ILE A 156 -8.61 -1.28 -10.01
CA ILE A 156 -9.91 -0.65 -10.24
C ILE A 156 -10.82 -0.79 -9.01
N LEU A 157 -10.81 -1.95 -8.35
CA LEU A 157 -11.58 -2.19 -7.14
C LEU A 157 -11.05 -1.36 -5.97
N ALA A 158 -9.73 -1.31 -5.77
CA ALA A 158 -9.11 -0.43 -4.79
C ALA A 158 -9.51 1.04 -4.99
N LEU A 159 -9.55 1.49 -6.25
CA LEU A 159 -10.07 2.81 -6.62
C LEU A 159 -11.55 2.99 -6.26
N ALA A 160 -12.38 2.00 -6.57
CA ALA A 160 -13.82 2.05 -6.29
C ALA A 160 -14.10 2.11 -4.78
N LEU A 161 -13.37 1.31 -3.99
CA LEU A 161 -13.43 1.33 -2.53
C LEU A 161 -13.02 2.70 -1.99
N ARG A 162 -11.88 3.26 -2.44
CA ARG A 162 -11.44 4.62 -2.06
C ARG A 162 -12.52 5.67 -2.30
N MET A 163 -13.26 5.57 -3.41
CA MET A 163 -14.32 6.52 -3.75
C MET A 163 -15.55 6.45 -2.82
N GLN A 164 -15.69 5.39 -2.01
CA GLN A 164 -16.77 5.27 -1.02
C GLN A 164 -16.51 6.10 0.24
N PHE A 165 -15.25 6.42 0.54
CA PHE A 165 -14.89 7.17 1.73
C PHE A 165 -15.20 8.66 1.54
N LYS A 166 -15.79 9.27 2.58
CA LYS A 166 -16.09 10.71 2.59
C LYS A 166 -14.82 11.55 2.68
N ASP A 167 -13.86 11.10 3.49
CA ASP A 167 -12.52 11.67 3.58
C ASP A 167 -11.52 10.65 3.03
N GLU A 168 -10.77 11.06 2.02
CA GLU A 168 -9.75 10.22 1.39
C GLU A 168 -8.64 9.84 2.39
N ASN A 169 -8.36 10.68 3.39
CA ASN A 169 -7.36 10.34 4.41
C ASN A 169 -7.81 9.21 5.32
N ASP A 170 -9.10 9.07 5.58
CA ASP A 170 -9.63 7.98 6.41
C ASP A 170 -9.44 6.64 5.69
N PHE A 171 -9.64 6.60 4.38
CA PHE A 171 -9.31 5.42 3.56
C PHE A 171 -7.85 5.00 3.74
N TYR A 172 -6.90 5.94 3.59
CA TYR A 172 -5.48 5.60 3.71
C TYR A 172 -5.06 5.17 5.11
N LYS A 173 -5.70 5.71 6.15
CA LYS A 173 -5.49 5.27 7.53
C LYS A 173 -6.01 3.84 7.73
N SER A 174 -7.25 3.56 7.31
CA SER A 174 -7.81 2.21 7.36
C SER A 174 -6.91 1.21 6.64
N CYS A 175 -6.34 1.57 5.49
CA CYS A 175 -5.38 0.67 4.83
C CYS A 175 -4.15 0.37 5.67
N ILE A 176 -3.56 1.37 6.33
CA ILE A 176 -2.39 1.16 7.19
C ILE A 176 -2.77 0.37 8.44
N ASP A 177 -3.89 0.70 9.07
CA ASP A 177 -4.36 0.02 10.27
C ASP A 177 -4.57 -1.47 9.97
N ILE A 178 -5.30 -1.82 8.91
CA ILE A 178 -5.48 -3.22 8.48
C ILE A 178 -4.14 -3.89 8.18
N MET A 179 -3.25 -3.22 7.43
CA MET A 179 -1.97 -3.82 7.07
C MET A 179 -1.05 -4.05 8.28
N THR A 180 -1.14 -3.20 9.31
CA THR A 180 -0.28 -3.28 10.49
C THR A 180 -0.88 -4.13 11.61
N GLU A 181 -2.20 -4.29 11.67
CA GLU A 181 -2.90 -5.03 12.72
C GLU A 181 -3.34 -6.44 12.28
N GLU A 182 -3.79 -6.59 11.03
CA GLU A 182 -4.34 -7.86 10.53
C GLU A 182 -3.42 -8.56 9.52
N LEU A 183 -2.66 -7.79 8.74
CA LEU A 183 -1.79 -8.32 7.68
C LEU A 183 -0.30 -8.07 7.96
N TYR A 184 0.11 -7.95 9.23
CA TYR A 184 1.48 -7.61 9.61
C TYR A 184 2.53 -8.58 9.02
N GLU A 185 2.17 -9.84 8.82
CA GLU A 185 3.01 -10.89 8.21
C GLU A 185 3.22 -10.70 6.70
N VAL A 186 2.27 -10.05 6.01
CA VAL A 186 2.27 -9.88 4.55
C VAL A 186 2.64 -8.44 4.17
N PHE A 187 2.54 -7.51 5.11
CA PHE A 187 2.95 -6.12 4.94
C PHE A 187 4.46 -6.02 4.62
N GLY A 188 5.25 -6.97 5.10
CA GLY A 188 6.66 -7.12 4.73
C GLY A 188 6.84 -8.14 3.62
N ILE A 189 7.11 -7.68 2.40
CA ILE A 189 7.36 -8.56 1.25
C ILE A 189 8.54 -9.52 1.51
N ASP A 190 9.50 -9.14 2.38
CA ASP A 190 10.68 -9.93 2.76
C ASP A 190 11.12 -9.66 4.22
N GLY A 191 10.18 -9.57 5.17
CA GLY A 191 10.50 -9.13 6.53
C GLY A 191 9.32 -9.05 7.50
N GLU A 192 9.61 -8.92 8.78
CA GLU A 192 8.63 -8.68 9.83
C GLU A 192 8.60 -7.18 10.19
N PHE A 193 7.45 -6.70 10.68
CA PHE A 193 7.34 -5.37 11.27
C PHE A 193 7.13 -5.49 12.77
N ASP A 194 7.88 -4.69 13.53
CA ASP A 194 7.61 -4.45 14.94
C ASP A 194 7.13 -3.02 15.16
N GLU A 195 6.21 -2.83 16.09
CA GLU A 195 5.64 -1.53 16.40
C GLU A 195 6.20 -0.98 17.71
N ILE A 196 6.62 0.28 17.66
CA ILE A 196 7.06 1.05 18.81
C ILE A 196 6.15 2.26 18.98
N GLU A 197 5.51 2.33 20.13
CA GLU A 197 4.77 3.50 20.57
C GLU A 197 5.67 4.44 21.39
N MET A 198 5.62 5.73 21.07
CA MET A 198 6.35 6.77 21.79
C MET A 198 5.41 7.89 22.22
N GLU A 199 5.48 8.32 23.48
CA GLU A 199 4.78 9.52 23.94
C GLU A 199 5.64 10.76 23.64
N ILE A 200 5.19 11.60 22.72
CA ILE A 200 5.86 12.86 22.33
C ILE A 200 4.84 13.99 22.49
N ASP A 201 5.19 15.00 23.28
CA ASP A 201 4.32 16.15 23.59
C ASP A 201 2.92 15.76 24.12
N GLY A 202 2.80 14.60 24.79
CA GLY A 202 1.56 14.07 25.35
C GLY A 202 0.66 13.34 24.34
N GLU A 203 1.16 13.08 23.13
CA GLU A 203 0.49 12.27 22.11
C GLU A 203 1.27 10.97 21.87
N ILE A 204 0.56 9.85 21.75
CA ILE A 204 1.16 8.56 21.35
C ILE A 204 1.41 8.60 19.84
N GLN A 205 2.66 8.40 19.45
CA GLN A 205 3.12 8.29 18.07
C GLN A 205 3.54 6.84 17.79
N ARG A 206 3.11 6.30 16.65
CA ARG A 206 3.41 4.92 16.22
C ARG A 206 4.55 4.91 15.21
N TYR A 207 5.59 4.14 15.49
CA TYR A 207 6.71 3.86 14.60
C TYR A 207 6.77 2.37 14.28
N PHE A 208 7.10 2.05 13.04
CA PHE A 208 7.20 0.68 12.54
C PHE A 208 8.64 0.39 12.13
N ILE A 209 9.20 -0.65 12.72
CA ILE A 209 10.55 -1.14 12.45
C ILE A 209 10.45 -2.37 11.55
N TYR A 210 10.88 -2.21 10.31
CA TYR A 210 10.99 -3.31 9.37
C TYR A 210 12.29 -4.09 9.60
N ILE A 211 12.15 -5.37 9.90
CA ILE A 211 13.21 -6.34 10.14
C ILE A 211 13.29 -7.24 8.90
N PRO A 212 14.32 -7.10 8.06
CA PRO A 212 14.40 -7.90 6.85
C PRO A 212 14.75 -9.37 7.17
N GLU A 213 14.11 -10.33 6.49
CA GLU A 213 14.45 -11.77 6.57
C GLU A 213 15.82 -12.05 5.95
N CYS A 214 16.20 -11.27 4.94
CA CYS A 214 17.51 -11.31 4.30
C CYS A 214 18.13 -9.91 4.25
N ASP A 215 19.38 -9.80 4.70
CA ASP A 215 20.08 -8.52 4.78
C ASP A 215 20.19 -7.88 3.38
N PHE A 216 19.77 -6.63 3.23
CA PHE A 216 19.79 -5.86 1.95
C PHE A 216 21.21 -5.58 1.41
N ASN A 217 22.22 -6.28 1.92
CA ASN A 217 23.62 -5.95 1.80
C ASN A 217 24.33 -6.48 0.54
N ASP A 218 23.61 -6.74 -0.56
CA ASP A 218 24.23 -7.36 -1.74
C ASP A 218 24.11 -6.61 -3.08
N ASN A 219 23.62 -5.36 -3.18
CA ASN A 219 23.69 -4.62 -4.46
C ASN A 219 23.79 -3.08 -4.42
N LEU A 220 24.25 -2.48 -3.32
CA LEU A 220 24.60 -1.03 -3.28
C LEU A 220 26.08 -0.76 -3.01
N LEU A 221 26.94 -1.72 -3.38
CA LEU A 221 28.35 -1.46 -3.66
C LEU A 221 28.55 -1.45 -5.18
N LEU A 222 29.21 -0.38 -5.65
CA LEU A 222 29.65 -0.09 -7.02
C LEU A 222 28.72 0.76 -7.88
N LEU A 223 28.45 1.99 -7.45
CA LEU A 223 28.70 3.16 -8.30
C LEU A 223 29.29 4.28 -7.43
N GLU A 224 30.63 4.30 -7.38
CA GLU A 224 31.39 5.54 -7.19
C GLU A 224 31.16 6.50 -8.37
#